data_AF-A0A0W0YYM4-F1
#
_entry.id   AF-A0A0W0YYM4-F1
#
_cell.length_a   1.000
_cell.length_b   1.000
_cell.length_c   1.000
_cell.angle_alpha   90.00
_cell.angle_beta   90.00
_cell.angle_gamma   90.00
#
_symmetry.space_group_name_H-M   'P 1'
#
loop_
_entity.id
_entity.type
_entity.pdbx_description
1 polymer ?
#
loop_
_entity_poly.entity_id
_entity_poly.type
_entity_poly.pdbx_seq_one_letter_code
_entity_poly.pdbx_strand_id
1 'polypeptide(L)'
;MNPLLELMKQDTPLALDDVLPGNASVQACLGGLFLQLTKALQPTTISRSPETFFSVDSFDTQLASIMNQPDLFAESLTSHFGIPNARFSHLRCYSNGQRAHWHAIYAELNNDGTEIARIVMTDSRTNSSGHGITAGQDRRHNEFLKSIPNHKITFTAGPEQPSGSSTCWLHGLANLASLAATGQVYQRKTNQPLGDELAALLPQPVVSRSDDKHNETQSNAIHPSTPVNYPDRLFQTRKNHTGEKNRLLSSPIQSSHSTCLPATLKVTGTSGLFLGAGQALAGALAVAAVFPLGTTLSIALLATGIALLLSGATLLIGGCYATNEQLSEQKTIKYA
;
A
#
# COMPACT_ATOMS: atom_id res chain seq x y z
N MET A 1 16.45 6.45 -4.13
CA MET A 1 16.15 5.36 -5.09
C MET A 1 14.92 4.63 -4.58
N ASN A 2 13.97 4.27 -5.44
CA ASN A 2 12.75 3.59 -5.01
C ASN A 2 13.09 2.12 -4.66
N PRO A 3 12.86 1.66 -3.42
CA PRO A 3 13.23 0.30 -2.99
C PRO A 3 12.48 -0.78 -3.77
N LEU A 4 11.32 -0.48 -4.35
CA LEU A 4 10.55 -1.44 -5.14
C LEU A 4 11.24 -1.84 -6.44
N LEU A 5 12.19 -1.05 -6.95
CA LEU A 5 12.87 -1.36 -8.22
C LEU A 5 13.61 -2.71 -8.18
N GLU A 6 14.20 -3.04 -7.03
CA GLU A 6 14.86 -4.34 -6.85
C GLU A 6 13.83 -5.46 -6.68
N LEU A 7 12.73 -5.20 -5.96
CA LEU A 7 11.65 -6.17 -5.77
C LEU A 7 10.96 -6.53 -7.09
N MET A 8 10.84 -5.57 -8.01
CA MET A 8 10.29 -5.82 -9.36
C MET A 8 11.03 -6.94 -10.09
N LYS A 9 12.36 -7.02 -9.92
CA LYS A 9 13.23 -7.99 -10.61
C LYS A 9 13.29 -9.35 -9.93
N GLN A 10 12.81 -9.45 -8.69
CA GLN A 10 12.98 -10.63 -7.83
C GLN A 10 11.69 -11.44 -7.65
N ASP A 11 10.66 -11.17 -8.44
CA ASP A 11 9.33 -11.82 -8.37
C ASP A 11 8.73 -11.89 -6.95
N THR A 12 9.04 -10.89 -6.11
CA THR A 12 8.72 -10.91 -4.69
C THR A 12 7.26 -10.52 -4.44
N PRO A 13 6.53 -11.22 -3.55
CA PRO A 13 5.23 -10.74 -3.08
C PRO A 13 5.37 -9.37 -2.43
N LEU A 14 4.29 -8.59 -2.46
CA LEU A 14 4.22 -7.30 -1.80
C LEU A 14 2.89 -7.20 -1.06
N ALA A 15 2.92 -7.06 0.26
CA ALA A 15 1.77 -6.69 1.06
C ALA A 15 1.77 -5.18 1.31
N LEU A 16 0.60 -4.61 1.61
CA LEU A 16 0.50 -3.15 1.84
C LEU A 16 1.21 -2.71 3.14
N ASP A 17 1.31 -3.61 4.11
CA ASP A 17 1.90 -3.41 5.43
C ASP A 17 3.37 -3.86 5.54
N ASP A 18 3.99 -4.28 4.43
CA ASP A 18 5.41 -4.64 4.40
C ASP A 18 6.30 -3.44 4.79
N VAL A 19 7.37 -3.71 5.54
CA VAL A 19 8.38 -2.70 5.90
C VAL A 19 9.50 -2.72 4.87
N LEU A 20 9.58 -1.67 4.05
CA LEU A 20 10.62 -1.53 3.03
C LEU A 20 11.91 -0.94 3.62
N PRO A 21 13.07 -1.14 2.95
CA PRO A 21 14.34 -0.53 3.34
C PRO A 21 14.20 0.97 3.60
N GLY A 22 14.77 1.45 4.71
CA GLY A 22 14.67 2.84 5.14
C GLY A 22 13.34 3.21 5.78
N ASN A 23 12.55 2.23 6.23
CA ASN A 23 11.20 2.41 6.81
C ASN A 23 10.23 3.14 5.86
N ALA A 24 10.43 2.98 4.56
CA ALA A 24 9.54 3.57 3.56
C ALA A 24 8.21 2.80 3.53
N SER A 25 7.09 3.51 3.38
CA SER A 25 5.79 2.86 3.21
C SER A 25 5.62 2.32 1.80
N VAL A 26 4.99 1.15 1.69
CA VAL A 26 4.67 0.52 0.40
C VAL A 26 3.82 1.44 -0.46
N GLN A 27 2.82 2.10 0.13
CA GLN A 27 1.98 3.09 -0.56
C GLN A 27 2.79 4.22 -1.20
N ALA A 28 3.72 4.85 -0.46
CA ALA A 28 4.53 5.94 -1.00
C ALA A 28 5.46 5.44 -2.11
N CYS A 29 6.03 4.25 -1.95
CA CYS A 29 6.91 3.66 -2.96
C CYS A 29 6.15 3.25 -4.23
N LEU A 30 4.95 2.68 -4.10
CA LEU A 30 4.09 2.36 -5.24
C LEU A 30 3.68 3.63 -5.98
N GLY A 31 3.30 4.70 -5.26
CA GLY A 31 2.97 5.99 -5.88
C GLY A 31 4.15 6.61 -6.62
N GLY A 32 5.35 6.59 -6.03
CA GLY A 32 6.56 7.06 -6.69
C GLY A 32 6.90 6.25 -7.95
N LEU A 33 6.74 4.92 -7.88
CA LEU A 33 7.00 4.03 -9.02
C LEU A 33 5.97 4.20 -10.14
N PHE A 34 4.69 4.32 -9.78
CA PHE A 34 3.60 4.63 -10.69
C PHE A 34 3.92 5.88 -11.51
N LEU A 35 4.25 6.99 -10.85
CA LEU A 35 4.55 8.26 -11.52
C LEU A 35 5.73 8.14 -12.50
N GLN A 36 6.78 7.41 -12.11
CA GLN A 36 7.93 7.20 -12.98
C GLN A 36 7.56 6.36 -14.22
N LEU A 37 6.78 5.30 -14.03
CA LEU A 37 6.32 4.43 -15.13
C LEU A 37 5.35 5.18 -16.05
N THR A 38 4.39 5.92 -15.51
CA THR A 38 3.44 6.75 -16.31
C THR A 38 4.21 7.73 -17.18
N LYS A 39 5.21 8.42 -16.61
CA LYS A 39 6.07 9.34 -17.37
C LYS A 39 6.86 8.61 -18.46
N ALA A 40 7.42 7.45 -18.17
CA ALA A 40 8.21 6.67 -19.14
C ALA A 40 7.36 6.08 -20.28
N LEU A 41 6.07 5.82 -20.03
CA LEU A 41 5.12 5.29 -21.01
C LEU A 41 4.37 6.36 -21.79
N GLN A 42 4.48 7.64 -21.40
CA GLN A 42 3.76 8.73 -22.03
C GLN A 42 4.24 8.98 -23.48
N PRO A 43 3.33 9.02 -24.47
CA PRO A 43 3.69 9.41 -25.84
C PRO A 43 4.27 10.82 -25.90
N THR A 44 5.33 11.00 -26.69
CA THR A 44 6.02 12.30 -26.87
C THR A 44 5.14 13.39 -27.51
N THR A 45 4.00 13.02 -28.08
CA THR A 45 3.06 13.91 -28.74
C THR A 45 2.06 14.59 -27.78
N ILE A 46 1.98 14.16 -26.52
CA ILE A 46 1.02 14.71 -25.56
C ILE A 46 1.62 15.93 -24.86
N SER A 47 1.13 17.13 -25.22
CA SER A 47 1.59 18.42 -24.68
C SER A 47 1.15 18.69 -23.24
N ARG A 48 0.01 18.12 -22.80
CA ARG A 48 -0.49 18.23 -21.43
C ARG A 48 -1.17 16.93 -20.99
N SER A 49 -0.60 16.28 -19.97
CA SER A 49 -1.22 15.10 -19.34
C SER A 49 -2.42 15.54 -18.50
N PRO A 50 -3.52 14.78 -18.52
CA PRO A 50 -4.60 14.98 -17.56
C PRO A 50 -4.11 14.81 -16.12
N GLU A 51 -4.79 15.47 -15.19
CA GLU A 51 -4.51 15.31 -13.77
C GLU A 51 -4.74 13.86 -13.36
N THR A 52 -3.74 13.27 -12.72
CA THR A 52 -3.70 11.83 -12.43
C THR A 52 -3.49 11.62 -10.95
N PHE A 53 -4.42 10.92 -10.32
CA PHE A 53 -4.42 10.55 -8.92
C PHE A 53 -4.05 9.08 -8.78
N PHE A 54 -3.25 8.77 -7.77
CA PHE A 54 -2.88 7.40 -7.42
C PHE A 54 -3.21 7.12 -5.96
N SER A 55 -3.90 6.01 -5.72
CA SER A 55 -4.18 5.52 -4.37
C SER A 55 -4.03 4.01 -4.32
N VAL A 56 -3.83 3.48 -3.11
CA VAL A 56 -3.82 2.04 -2.87
C VAL A 56 -4.56 1.75 -1.58
N ASP A 57 -5.29 0.65 -1.52
CA ASP A 57 -5.88 0.15 -0.28
C ASP A 57 -5.82 -1.38 -0.21
N SER A 58 -6.32 -1.92 0.90
CA SER A 58 -6.47 -3.35 1.11
C SER A 58 -7.89 -3.66 1.57
N PHE A 59 -8.43 -4.76 1.09
CA PHE A 59 -9.72 -5.30 1.52
C PHE A 59 -9.53 -6.71 2.07
N ASP A 60 -9.73 -6.88 3.37
CA ASP A 60 -9.73 -8.18 4.03
C ASP A 60 -11.13 -8.78 4.02
N THR A 61 -11.29 -9.85 3.24
CA THR A 61 -12.54 -10.59 3.11
C THR A 61 -13.04 -11.22 4.41
N GLN A 62 -12.14 -11.51 5.37
CA GLN A 62 -12.52 -12.04 6.68
C GLN A 62 -13.12 -10.95 7.59
N LEU A 63 -12.67 -9.70 7.41
CA LEU A 63 -13.14 -8.57 8.21
C LEU A 63 -14.41 -7.92 7.63
N ALA A 64 -14.76 -8.22 6.39
CA ALA A 64 -15.88 -7.61 5.68
C ALA A 64 -17.25 -7.80 6.36
N SER A 65 -17.45 -8.86 7.15
CA SER A 65 -18.70 -9.11 7.89
C SER A 65 -18.77 -8.40 9.23
N ILE A 66 -17.64 -7.93 9.77
CA ILE A 66 -17.53 -7.39 11.12
C ILE A 66 -17.18 -5.90 11.14
N MET A 67 -16.62 -5.35 10.06
CA MET A 67 -16.33 -3.93 9.96
C MET A 67 -16.41 -3.42 8.52
N ASN A 68 -16.82 -2.16 8.39
CA ASN A 68 -16.69 -1.41 7.16
C ASN A 68 -15.22 -1.06 6.94
N GLN A 69 -14.70 -1.40 5.77
CA GLN A 69 -13.34 -1.09 5.38
C GLN A 69 -13.34 0.14 4.45
N PRO A 70 -12.36 1.06 4.58
CA PRO A 70 -12.26 2.23 3.72
C PRO A 70 -12.17 1.86 2.24
N ASP A 71 -12.80 2.66 1.39
CA ASP A 71 -12.70 2.55 -0.06
C ASP A 71 -12.00 3.80 -0.59
N LEU A 72 -10.66 3.77 -0.60
CA LEU A 72 -9.86 4.93 -0.98
C LEU A 72 -10.02 5.27 -2.48
N PHE A 73 -10.48 4.32 -3.29
CA PHE A 73 -10.84 4.59 -4.68
C PHE A 73 -12.10 5.44 -4.77
N ALA A 74 -13.18 5.03 -4.09
CA ALA A 74 -14.42 5.78 -4.06
C ALA A 74 -14.23 7.17 -3.43
N GLU A 75 -13.52 7.24 -2.31
CA GLU A 75 -13.20 8.52 -1.64
C GLU A 75 -12.39 9.44 -2.55
N SER A 76 -11.35 8.92 -3.21
CA SER A 76 -10.53 9.72 -4.13
C SER A 76 -11.33 10.20 -5.33
N LEU A 77 -12.18 9.37 -5.92
CA LEU A 77 -12.97 9.76 -7.09
C LEU A 77 -14.00 10.82 -6.73
N THR A 78 -14.77 10.58 -5.67
CA THR A 78 -15.86 11.48 -5.25
C THR A 78 -15.37 12.85 -4.79
N SER A 79 -14.22 12.91 -4.12
CA SER A 79 -13.61 14.17 -3.67
C SER A 79 -13.07 15.06 -4.80
N HIS A 80 -12.97 14.54 -6.02
CA HIS A 80 -12.37 15.22 -7.17
C HIS A 80 -13.33 15.39 -8.36
N PHE A 81 -14.64 15.21 -8.15
CA PHE A 81 -15.62 15.68 -9.11
C PHE A 81 -15.45 17.19 -9.35
N GLY A 82 -15.61 17.60 -10.61
CA GLY A 82 -15.35 18.95 -11.08
C GLY A 82 -13.96 19.16 -11.69
N ILE A 83 -13.11 18.11 -11.75
CA ILE A 83 -11.83 18.16 -12.47
C ILE A 83 -11.97 17.49 -13.85
N PRO A 84 -11.98 18.27 -14.95
CA PRO A 84 -12.09 17.75 -16.31
C PRO A 84 -11.07 16.67 -16.64
N ASN A 85 -11.51 15.55 -17.20
CA ASN A 85 -10.66 14.45 -17.66
C ASN A 85 -9.73 13.86 -16.60
N ALA A 86 -9.99 14.07 -15.30
CA ALA A 86 -9.17 13.53 -14.24
C ALA A 86 -9.13 11.99 -14.31
N ARG A 87 -7.93 11.45 -14.06
CA ARG A 87 -7.64 10.02 -14.11
C ARG A 87 -7.34 9.52 -12.70
N PHE A 88 -7.98 8.43 -12.30
CA PHE A 88 -7.81 7.83 -10.99
C PHE A 88 -7.27 6.43 -11.19
N SER A 89 -6.07 6.18 -10.67
CA SER A 89 -5.39 4.89 -10.76
C SER A 89 -5.29 4.28 -9.37
N HIS A 90 -5.86 3.11 -9.18
CA HIS A 90 -5.97 2.50 -7.87
C HIS A 90 -5.56 1.03 -7.87
N LEU A 91 -4.69 0.65 -6.93
CA LEU A 91 -4.40 -0.75 -6.62
C LEU A 91 -5.12 -1.17 -5.35
N ARG A 92 -5.88 -2.25 -5.44
CA ARG A 92 -6.55 -2.84 -4.29
C ARG A 92 -5.98 -4.22 -4.02
N CYS A 93 -5.55 -4.44 -2.78
CA CYS A 93 -5.09 -5.75 -2.31
C CYS A 93 -6.24 -6.51 -1.63
N TYR A 94 -6.76 -7.55 -2.27
CA TYR A 94 -7.70 -8.47 -1.63
C TYR A 94 -6.94 -9.50 -0.80
N SER A 95 -7.21 -9.53 0.50
CA SER A 95 -6.64 -10.51 1.44
C SER A 95 -7.72 -11.41 2.03
N ASN A 96 -7.35 -12.63 2.37
CA ASN A 96 -8.18 -13.56 3.14
C ASN A 96 -7.41 -14.15 4.33
N GLY A 97 -6.40 -13.45 4.84
CA GLY A 97 -5.53 -13.89 5.94
C GLY A 97 -4.50 -14.97 5.57
N GLN A 98 -4.67 -15.68 4.45
CA GLN A 98 -3.73 -16.70 3.96
C GLN A 98 -3.08 -16.32 2.63
N ARG A 99 -3.80 -15.56 1.80
CA ARG A 99 -3.36 -15.13 0.48
C ARG A 99 -3.76 -13.67 0.28
N ALA A 100 -2.91 -12.97 -0.44
CA ALA A 100 -3.12 -11.61 -0.89
C ALA A 100 -3.02 -11.58 -2.41
N HIS A 101 -3.90 -10.83 -3.07
CA HIS A 101 -3.85 -10.64 -4.51
C HIS A 101 -4.28 -9.24 -4.88
N TRP A 102 -3.49 -8.60 -5.75
CA TRP A 102 -3.71 -7.23 -6.19
C TRP A 102 -4.44 -7.21 -7.52
N HIS A 103 -5.39 -6.29 -7.65
CA HIS A 103 -5.93 -5.89 -8.95
C HIS A 103 -5.90 -4.38 -9.11
N ALA A 104 -6.08 -3.94 -10.35
CA ALA A 104 -6.02 -2.54 -10.73
C ALA A 104 -7.41 -2.03 -11.14
N ILE A 105 -7.75 -0.84 -10.66
CA ILE A 105 -8.97 -0.09 -10.98
C ILE A 105 -8.53 1.27 -11.52
N TYR A 106 -8.93 1.57 -12.74
CA TYR A 106 -8.71 2.87 -13.37
C TYR A 106 -10.06 3.53 -13.62
N ALA A 107 -10.19 4.82 -13.32
CA ALA A 107 -11.33 5.62 -13.74
C ALA A 107 -10.89 6.90 -14.45
N GLU A 108 -11.77 7.39 -15.32
CA GLU A 108 -11.62 8.65 -16.01
C GLU A 108 -12.93 9.43 -15.91
N LEU A 109 -12.85 10.70 -15.51
CA LEU A 109 -13.98 11.61 -15.59
C LEU A 109 -14.15 12.13 -17.02
N ASN A 110 -15.35 12.57 -17.34
CA ASN A 110 -15.67 13.20 -18.62
C ASN A 110 -15.03 14.59 -18.76
N ASN A 111 -15.27 15.23 -19.91
CA ASN A 111 -14.67 16.51 -20.28
C ASN A 111 -15.06 17.69 -19.36
N ASP A 112 -16.13 17.57 -18.58
CA ASP A 112 -16.56 18.59 -17.61
C ASP A 112 -16.26 18.20 -16.15
N GLY A 113 -15.78 16.97 -15.92
CA GLY A 113 -15.46 16.46 -14.59
C GLY A 113 -16.68 16.11 -13.74
N THR A 114 -17.90 16.16 -14.27
CA THR A 114 -19.14 15.96 -13.48
C THR A 114 -19.56 14.49 -13.39
N GLU A 115 -19.11 13.66 -14.33
CA GLU A 115 -19.44 12.25 -14.36
C GLU A 115 -18.23 11.37 -14.62
N ILE A 116 -18.32 10.13 -14.14
CA ILE A 116 -17.43 9.05 -14.55
C ILE A 116 -17.70 8.76 -16.03
N ALA A 117 -16.70 8.92 -16.89
CA ALA A 117 -16.78 8.54 -18.30
C ALA A 117 -16.62 7.03 -18.46
N ARG A 118 -15.63 6.44 -17.77
CA ARG A 118 -15.37 4.99 -17.79
C ARG A 118 -14.58 4.54 -16.57
N ILE A 119 -14.71 3.26 -16.27
CA ILE A 119 -13.87 2.49 -15.34
C ILE A 119 -13.32 1.27 -16.09
N VAL A 120 -12.02 1.04 -15.95
CA VAL A 120 -11.34 -0.15 -16.45
C VAL A 120 -10.78 -0.91 -15.26
N MET A 121 -11.25 -2.14 -15.08
CA MET A 121 -10.71 -3.06 -14.10
C MET A 121 -9.81 -4.07 -14.80
N THR A 122 -8.64 -4.35 -14.22
CA THR A 122 -7.71 -5.36 -14.74
C THR A 122 -7.25 -6.27 -13.61
N ASP A 123 -7.02 -7.53 -13.94
CA ASP A 123 -6.53 -8.54 -13.01
C ASP A 123 -5.56 -9.43 -13.79
N SER A 124 -4.40 -9.73 -13.22
CA SER A 124 -3.39 -10.61 -13.82
C SER A 124 -3.76 -12.09 -13.74
N ARG A 125 -4.89 -12.42 -13.08
CA ARG A 125 -5.46 -13.75 -13.00
C ARG A 125 -6.95 -13.72 -13.38
N THR A 126 -7.35 -14.59 -14.29
CA THR A 126 -8.75 -14.74 -14.72
C THR A 126 -9.31 -16.12 -14.37
N ASN A 127 -10.62 -16.19 -14.16
CA ASN A 127 -11.34 -17.46 -14.04
C ASN A 127 -11.68 -18.04 -15.43
N SER A 128 -12.34 -19.21 -15.46
CA SER A 128 -12.75 -19.89 -16.69
C SER A 128 -13.72 -19.09 -17.58
N SER A 129 -14.40 -18.09 -17.01
CA SER A 129 -15.28 -17.17 -17.76
C SER A 129 -14.55 -15.94 -18.29
N GLY A 130 -13.22 -15.86 -18.15
CA GLY A 130 -12.42 -14.72 -18.58
C GLY A 130 -12.56 -13.47 -17.69
N HIS A 131 -13.15 -13.60 -16.50
CA HIS A 131 -13.25 -12.49 -15.54
C HIS A 131 -12.10 -12.54 -14.54
N GLY A 132 -11.62 -11.36 -14.11
CA GLY A 132 -10.61 -11.25 -13.05
C GLY A 132 -11.08 -11.90 -11.74
N ILE A 133 -10.19 -12.61 -11.06
CA ILE A 133 -10.51 -13.33 -9.81
C ILE A 133 -10.94 -12.33 -8.74
N THR A 134 -10.11 -11.34 -8.46
CA THR A 134 -10.36 -10.33 -7.42
C THR A 134 -11.09 -9.11 -7.97
N ALA A 135 -10.77 -8.67 -9.18
CA ALA A 135 -11.53 -7.60 -9.84
C ALA A 135 -13.02 -7.97 -10.00
N GLY A 136 -13.32 -9.24 -10.31
CA GLY A 136 -14.69 -9.73 -10.37
C GLY A 136 -15.36 -9.81 -8.99
N GLN A 137 -14.62 -10.11 -7.93
CA GLN A 137 -15.14 -10.07 -6.56
C GLN A 137 -15.45 -8.63 -6.14
N ASP A 138 -14.54 -7.70 -6.39
CA ASP A 138 -14.70 -6.27 -6.08
C ASP A 138 -15.91 -5.71 -6.81
N ARG A 139 -16.05 -5.97 -8.12
CA ARG A 139 -17.24 -5.60 -8.89
C ARG A 139 -18.56 -6.11 -8.27
N ARG A 140 -18.56 -7.30 -7.66
CA ARG A 140 -19.76 -7.93 -7.08
C ARG A 140 -20.09 -7.48 -5.67
N HIS A 141 -19.12 -7.03 -4.89
CA HIS A 141 -19.32 -6.77 -3.45
C HIS A 141 -19.08 -5.33 -3.03
N ASN A 142 -18.37 -4.55 -3.83
CA ASN A 142 -18.14 -3.14 -3.56
C ASN A 142 -19.38 -2.30 -3.89
N GLU A 143 -19.97 -1.64 -2.88
CA GLU A 143 -21.19 -0.85 -3.03
C GLU A 143 -21.02 0.35 -3.95
N PHE A 144 -19.86 1.01 -3.92
CA PHE A 144 -19.57 2.10 -4.85
C PHE A 144 -19.57 1.60 -6.29
N LEU A 145 -18.83 0.53 -6.60
CA LEU A 145 -18.80 -0.05 -7.95
C LEU A 145 -20.15 -0.63 -8.39
N LYS A 146 -20.97 -1.14 -7.47
CA LYS A 146 -22.37 -1.54 -7.74
C LYS A 146 -23.24 -0.40 -8.21
N SER A 147 -23.04 0.79 -7.64
CA SER A 147 -23.82 1.99 -8.01
C SER A 147 -23.50 2.52 -9.41
N ILE A 148 -22.35 2.17 -9.97
CA ILE A 148 -21.92 2.62 -11.30
C ILE A 148 -22.63 1.81 -12.40
N PRO A 149 -23.20 2.46 -13.44
CA PRO A 149 -23.81 1.77 -14.57
C PRO A 149 -22.88 0.75 -15.24
N ASN A 150 -23.40 -0.45 -15.54
CA ASN A 150 -22.62 -1.55 -16.11
C ASN A 150 -21.85 -1.16 -17.38
N HIS A 151 -22.44 -0.34 -18.25
CA HIS A 151 -21.80 0.07 -19.51
C HIS A 151 -20.59 0.99 -19.29
N LYS A 152 -20.44 1.60 -18.11
CA LYS A 152 -19.28 2.42 -17.75
C LYS A 152 -18.13 1.59 -17.17
N ILE A 153 -18.37 0.35 -16.72
CA ILE A 153 -17.32 -0.52 -16.16
C ILE A 153 -16.97 -1.62 -17.15
N THR A 154 -15.68 -1.71 -17.48
CA THR A 154 -15.14 -2.75 -18.36
C THR A 154 -14.08 -3.56 -17.62
N PHE A 155 -14.05 -4.87 -17.90
CA PHE A 155 -12.93 -5.71 -17.52
C PHE A 155 -12.02 -5.90 -18.74
N THR A 156 -10.71 -5.78 -18.54
CA THR A 156 -9.73 -6.12 -19.57
C THR A 156 -8.63 -6.96 -18.94
N ALA A 157 -8.44 -8.17 -19.45
CA ALA A 157 -7.32 -9.01 -19.06
C ALA A 157 -6.03 -8.33 -19.55
N GLY A 158 -5.24 -7.80 -18.60
CA GLY A 158 -3.89 -7.33 -18.90
C GLY A 158 -2.93 -8.51 -19.11
N PRO A 159 -1.62 -8.28 -19.12
CA PRO A 159 -0.64 -9.36 -19.19
C PRO A 159 -0.84 -10.34 -18.04
N GLU A 160 -1.01 -11.61 -18.35
CA GLU A 160 -1.15 -12.66 -17.34
C GLU A 160 0.18 -12.85 -16.60
N GLN A 161 0.10 -13.04 -15.29
CA GLN A 161 1.29 -13.39 -14.51
C GLN A 161 1.60 -14.90 -14.63
N PRO A 162 2.89 -15.31 -14.60
CA PRO A 162 3.25 -16.73 -14.64
C PRO A 162 2.59 -17.55 -13.54
N SER A 163 2.21 -18.80 -13.80
CA SER A 163 1.68 -19.73 -12.78
C SER A 163 2.60 -19.82 -11.56
N GLY A 164 2.05 -19.67 -10.35
CA GLY A 164 2.80 -19.72 -9.10
C GLY A 164 3.58 -18.44 -8.73
N SER A 165 3.63 -17.43 -9.59
CA SER A 165 4.24 -16.13 -9.26
C SER A 165 3.40 -15.32 -8.26
N SER A 166 4.05 -14.44 -7.50
CA SER A 166 3.41 -13.51 -6.55
C SER A 166 3.53 -12.04 -6.97
N THR A 167 3.57 -11.78 -8.28
CA THR A 167 3.82 -10.46 -8.88
C THR A 167 2.55 -9.73 -9.32
N CYS A 168 1.38 -10.10 -8.82
CA CYS A 168 0.11 -9.44 -9.17
C CYS A 168 0.14 -7.92 -9.00
N TRP A 169 0.83 -7.43 -7.96
CA TRP A 169 1.03 -5.98 -7.72
C TRP A 169 1.75 -5.29 -8.89
N LEU A 170 2.77 -5.95 -9.46
CA LEU A 170 3.57 -5.42 -10.55
C LEU A 170 2.77 -5.35 -11.86
N HIS A 171 1.99 -6.41 -12.13
CA HIS A 171 1.10 -6.46 -13.30
C HIS A 171 0.00 -5.40 -13.19
N GLY A 172 -0.62 -5.24 -12.03
CA GLY A 172 -1.59 -4.18 -11.76
C GLY A 172 -0.96 -2.79 -11.96
N LEU A 173 0.23 -2.56 -11.41
CA LEU A 173 0.94 -1.27 -11.51
C LEU A 173 1.28 -0.92 -12.97
N ALA A 174 1.71 -1.90 -13.77
CA ALA A 174 1.98 -1.73 -15.18
C ALA A 174 0.72 -1.29 -15.96
N ASN A 175 -0.40 -1.97 -15.70
CA ASN A 175 -1.68 -1.64 -16.33
C ASN A 175 -2.15 -0.23 -15.98
N LEU A 176 -2.06 0.17 -14.71
CA LEU A 176 -2.43 1.52 -14.27
C LEU A 176 -1.53 2.57 -14.90
N ALA A 177 -0.21 2.37 -14.89
CA ALA A 177 0.73 3.32 -15.48
C ALA A 177 0.46 3.51 -16.98
N SER A 178 0.19 2.41 -17.70
CA SER A 178 -0.18 2.45 -19.11
C SER A 178 -1.52 3.14 -19.35
N LEU A 179 -2.55 2.83 -18.56
CA LEU A 179 -3.88 3.46 -18.68
C LEU A 179 -3.80 4.96 -18.41
N ALA A 180 -3.06 5.37 -17.39
CA ALA A 180 -2.83 6.77 -17.08
C ALA A 180 -2.05 7.50 -18.18
N ALA A 181 -1.07 6.85 -18.80
CA ALA A 181 -0.23 7.45 -19.84
C ALA A 181 -0.90 7.50 -21.23
N THR A 182 -1.63 6.44 -21.59
CA THR A 182 -2.05 6.17 -22.98
C THR A 182 -3.56 5.95 -23.14
N GLY A 183 -4.28 5.77 -22.03
CA GLY A 183 -5.68 5.33 -22.04
C GLY A 183 -5.87 3.83 -22.28
N GLN A 184 -4.79 3.07 -22.51
CA GLN A 184 -4.82 1.64 -22.85
C GLN A 184 -4.12 0.77 -21.80
N VAL A 185 -4.62 -0.46 -21.63
CA VAL A 185 -4.00 -1.49 -20.78
C VAL A 185 -2.62 -1.86 -21.33
N TYR A 186 -1.67 -2.13 -20.42
CA TYR A 186 -0.30 -2.42 -20.80
C TYR A 186 -0.21 -3.64 -21.72
N GLN A 187 0.60 -3.53 -22.77
CA GLN A 187 0.92 -4.62 -23.67
C GLN A 187 2.41 -4.92 -23.58
N ARG A 188 2.75 -6.20 -23.41
CA ARG A 188 4.13 -6.67 -23.34
C ARG A 188 4.85 -6.32 -24.64
N LYS A 189 6.02 -5.69 -24.51
CA LYS A 189 6.87 -5.33 -25.66
C LYS A 189 7.94 -6.38 -25.94
N THR A 190 8.31 -7.15 -24.92
CA THR A 190 9.38 -8.14 -25.00
C THR A 190 8.94 -9.46 -24.36
N ASN A 191 9.75 -10.50 -24.57
CA ASN A 191 9.57 -11.80 -23.91
C ASN A 191 10.31 -11.91 -22.56
N GLN A 192 10.89 -10.82 -22.04
CA GLN A 192 11.65 -10.81 -20.77
C GLN A 192 10.71 -10.87 -19.55
N PRO A 193 11.18 -11.13 -18.32
CA PRO A 193 10.35 -10.92 -17.13
C PRO A 193 9.76 -9.50 -17.09
N LEU A 194 8.51 -9.35 -16.63
CA LEU A 194 7.83 -8.03 -16.63
C LEU A 194 8.63 -6.99 -15.82
N GLY A 195 9.20 -7.42 -14.70
CA GLY A 195 10.03 -6.58 -13.85
C GLY A 195 11.22 -5.97 -14.59
N ASP A 196 11.92 -6.78 -15.37
CA ASP A 196 13.07 -6.34 -16.16
C ASP A 196 12.65 -5.38 -17.27
N GLU A 197 11.56 -5.71 -17.98
CA GLU A 197 11.01 -4.87 -19.05
C GLU A 197 10.64 -3.47 -18.52
N LEU A 198 9.97 -3.40 -17.38
CA LEU A 198 9.58 -2.13 -16.76
C LEU A 198 10.77 -1.41 -16.14
N ALA A 199 11.70 -2.11 -15.50
CA ALA A 199 12.90 -1.52 -14.93
C ALA A 199 13.78 -0.86 -16.00
N ALA A 200 13.85 -1.45 -17.20
CA ALA A 200 14.59 -0.87 -18.33
C ALA A 200 14.05 0.48 -18.80
N LEU A 201 12.78 0.80 -18.51
CA LEU A 201 12.18 2.11 -18.81
C LEU A 201 12.57 3.18 -17.80
N LEU A 202 13.06 2.79 -16.62
CA LEU A 202 13.29 3.68 -15.50
C LEU A 202 14.75 4.17 -15.47
N PRO A 203 14.98 5.41 -15.00
CA PRO A 203 16.33 5.94 -14.84
C PRO A 203 17.17 5.01 -13.95
N GLN A 204 18.25 4.48 -14.51
CA GLN A 204 19.20 3.68 -13.75
C GLN A 204 20.11 4.61 -12.92
N PRO A 205 20.48 4.25 -11.69
CA PRO A 205 21.51 4.96 -10.97
C PRO A 205 22.79 4.95 -11.81
N VAL A 206 23.29 6.13 -12.17
CA VAL A 206 24.60 6.27 -12.81
C VAL A 206 25.61 5.75 -11.80
N VAL A 207 26.10 4.53 -12.02
CA VAL A 207 27.23 4.01 -11.25
C VAL A 207 28.38 4.95 -11.60
N SER A 208 28.67 5.87 -10.69
CA SER A 208 29.85 6.71 -10.77
C SER A 208 31.01 5.72 -10.70
N ARG A 209 31.60 5.41 -11.86
CA ARG A 209 32.90 4.74 -11.89
C ARG A 209 33.80 5.62 -11.03
N SER A 210 34.17 5.11 -9.87
CA SER A 210 35.32 5.61 -9.14
C SER A 210 36.55 5.29 -9.99
N ASP A 211 36.77 6.09 -11.03
CA ASP A 211 38.07 6.21 -11.63
C ASP A 211 38.92 6.95 -10.57
N ASP A 212 39.49 6.15 -9.67
CA ASP A 212 40.66 6.52 -8.90
C ASP A 212 41.75 6.89 -9.91
N LYS A 213 41.87 8.18 -10.20
CA LYS A 213 43.14 8.82 -10.53
C LYS A 213 43.04 10.31 -10.20
N HIS A 214 43.74 10.66 -9.12
CA HIS A 214 44.23 11.99 -8.84
C HIS A 214 44.60 12.74 -10.12
N ASN A 215 43.96 13.89 -10.33
CA ASN A 215 44.66 15.12 -10.64
C ASN A 215 43.74 16.29 -10.34
N GLU A 216 44.07 17.01 -9.26
CA GLU A 216 43.62 18.38 -9.07
C GLU A 216 44.08 19.23 -10.25
N THR A 217 43.15 19.90 -10.92
CA THR A 217 43.41 21.25 -11.41
C THR A 217 42.08 22.01 -11.41
N GLN A 218 42.04 23.07 -10.60
CA GLN A 218 40.97 24.06 -10.51
C GLN A 218 40.70 24.72 -11.88
N SER A 219 39.42 24.97 -12.18
CA SER A 219 39.01 26.22 -12.84
C SER A 219 37.52 26.50 -12.63
N ASN A 220 37.22 27.79 -12.58
CA ASN A 220 36.03 28.45 -12.06
C ASN A 220 34.80 28.46 -13.00
N ALA A 221 33.65 28.59 -12.33
CA ALA A 221 32.44 29.36 -12.65
C ALA A 221 31.46 28.84 -13.72
N ILE A 222 30.19 28.72 -13.33
CA ILE A 222 29.07 29.66 -13.64
C ILE A 222 27.73 29.03 -13.14
N HIS A 223 26.97 29.79 -12.33
CA HIS A 223 25.56 29.56 -11.91
C HIS A 223 24.58 29.62 -13.12
N PRO A 224 23.25 29.32 -13.04
CA PRO A 224 22.37 29.13 -11.87
C PRO A 224 21.46 27.86 -11.96
N SER A 225 20.73 27.48 -10.90
CA SER A 225 19.27 27.67 -10.82
C SER A 225 18.74 27.26 -9.44
N THR A 226 17.79 28.06 -8.96
CA THR A 226 17.02 27.99 -7.71
C THR A 226 16.39 26.62 -7.41
N PRO A 227 16.45 26.13 -6.15
CA PRO A 227 15.63 25.02 -5.70
C PRO A 227 14.22 25.49 -5.31
N VAL A 228 13.22 24.78 -5.83
CA VAL A 228 11.81 24.91 -5.42
C VAL A 228 11.69 24.46 -3.97
N ASN A 229 11.19 25.40 -3.17
CA ASN A 229 11.00 25.34 -1.73
C ASN A 229 9.73 24.53 -1.42
N TYR A 230 9.84 23.37 -0.77
CA TYR A 230 8.72 22.71 -0.10
C TYR A 230 8.84 22.95 1.41
N PRO A 231 7.75 23.31 2.11
CA PRO A 231 7.80 23.56 3.53
C PRO A 231 7.95 22.25 4.31
N ASP A 232 9.16 22.05 4.84
CA ASP A 232 9.49 21.01 5.80
C ASP A 232 9.11 21.51 7.20
N ARG A 233 8.12 20.87 7.84
CA ARG A 233 7.86 21.03 9.28
C ARG A 233 7.68 19.68 9.96
N LEU A 234 8.72 19.37 10.73
CA LEU A 234 8.71 18.74 12.06
C LEU A 234 8.28 17.27 12.12
N PHE A 235 9.27 16.38 12.21
CA PHE A 235 9.60 15.67 13.47
C PHE A 235 11.05 15.15 13.40
N GLN A 236 11.95 15.82 14.13
CA GLN A 236 13.28 15.29 14.46
C GLN A 236 13.18 14.45 15.74
N THR A 237 13.61 13.20 15.68
CA THR A 237 14.18 12.51 16.85
C THR A 237 15.41 11.74 16.43
N ARG A 238 16.54 12.33 16.80
CA ARG A 238 17.90 11.83 16.73
C ARG A 238 18.12 10.77 17.81
N LYS A 239 18.54 9.56 17.46
CA LYS A 239 19.43 8.73 18.29
C LYS A 239 20.38 7.92 17.41
N ASN A 240 21.67 8.09 17.70
CA ASN A 240 22.78 7.32 17.16
C ASN A 240 22.79 5.91 17.79
N HIS A 241 23.15 4.88 17.03
CA HIS A 241 24.03 3.83 17.54
C HIS A 241 24.82 3.15 16.42
N THR A 242 26.00 2.71 16.83
CA THR A 242 27.23 2.42 16.11
C THR A 242 27.45 0.91 15.99
N GLY A 243 28.14 0.48 14.91
CA GLY A 243 28.77 -0.85 14.78
C GLY A 243 27.82 -1.97 14.32
N GLU A 244 28.21 -2.96 13.52
CA GLU A 244 29.52 -3.44 13.14
C GLU A 244 29.36 -4.40 11.93
N LYS A 245 30.35 -4.43 11.04
CA LYS A 245 30.44 -5.38 9.91
C LYS A 245 30.90 -6.74 10.41
N ASN A 246 30.40 -7.85 9.86
CA ASN A 246 31.27 -8.94 9.40
C ASN A 246 30.62 -9.95 8.44
N ARG A 247 31.53 -10.54 7.67
CA ARG A 247 31.46 -11.33 6.43
C ARG A 247 30.83 -12.74 6.51
N LEU A 248 30.17 -13.10 5.39
CA LEU A 248 30.32 -14.28 4.50
C LEU A 248 30.21 -15.75 5.01
N LEU A 249 29.52 -16.51 4.13
CA LEU A 249 29.61 -17.95 3.77
C LEU A 249 28.57 -18.97 4.32
N SER A 250 27.59 -19.27 3.45
CA SER A 250 27.06 -20.59 3.00
C SER A 250 26.43 -21.65 3.95
N SER A 251 25.13 -21.86 3.70
CA SER A 251 24.30 -23.10 3.75
C SER A 251 23.97 -23.73 5.11
N PRO A 252 22.84 -24.49 5.31
CA PRO A 252 21.80 -24.93 4.37
C PRO A 252 20.35 -24.55 4.79
N ILE A 253 19.38 -24.92 3.94
CA ILE A 253 17.93 -24.75 4.08
C ILE A 253 17.44 -25.16 5.49
N GLN A 254 16.92 -24.19 6.25
CA GLN A 254 16.08 -24.40 7.42
C GLN A 254 14.81 -23.57 7.29
N SER A 255 13.66 -24.25 7.26
CA SER A 255 12.34 -23.65 7.35
C SER A 255 12.18 -22.93 8.69
N SER A 256 12.33 -21.61 8.69
CA SER A 256 12.00 -20.78 9.85
C SER A 256 10.48 -20.64 9.95
N HIS A 257 9.86 -21.46 10.81
CA HIS A 257 8.54 -21.17 11.35
C HIS A 257 8.66 -19.94 12.24
N SER A 258 8.40 -18.76 11.66
CA SER A 258 8.11 -17.56 12.43
C SER A 258 6.76 -17.77 13.11
N THR A 259 6.75 -18.02 14.42
CA THR A 259 5.54 -18.00 15.24
C THR A 259 5.02 -16.57 15.32
N CYS A 260 4.23 -16.21 14.32
CA CYS A 260 3.47 -14.98 14.26
C CYS A 260 2.26 -15.14 15.20
N LEU A 261 2.13 -14.27 16.19
CA LEU A 261 0.84 -14.02 16.85
C LEU A 261 -0.23 -13.85 15.75
N PRO A 262 -1.43 -14.46 15.87
CA PRO A 262 -2.47 -14.22 14.89
C PRO A 262 -2.68 -12.71 14.77
N ALA A 263 -2.47 -12.17 13.57
CA ALA A 263 -2.44 -10.73 13.29
C ALA A 263 -3.69 -10.00 13.84
N THR A 264 -4.81 -10.72 13.90
CA THR A 264 -6.10 -10.31 14.46
C THR A 264 -6.06 -9.90 15.92
N LEU A 265 -5.28 -10.57 16.78
CA LEU A 265 -5.19 -10.26 18.22
C LEU A 265 -4.35 -9.00 18.48
N LYS A 266 -3.28 -8.80 17.71
CA LYS A 266 -2.47 -7.58 17.77
C LYS A 266 -3.25 -6.36 17.31
N VAL A 267 -3.93 -6.46 16.16
CA VAL A 267 -4.72 -5.36 15.57
C VAL A 267 -5.89 -4.98 16.46
N THR A 268 -6.62 -5.95 17.02
CA THR A 268 -7.75 -5.68 17.93
C THR A 268 -7.29 -5.06 19.24
N GLY A 269 -6.16 -5.55 19.80
CA GLY A 269 -5.57 -4.99 21.01
C GLY A 269 -5.06 -3.56 20.83
N THR A 270 -4.38 -3.26 19.72
CA THR A 270 -3.90 -1.89 19.43
C THR A 270 -5.05 -0.93 19.18
N SER A 271 -6.07 -1.32 18.40
CA SER A 271 -7.23 -0.47 18.13
C SER A 271 -8.04 -0.19 19.40
N GLY A 272 -8.19 -1.18 20.29
CA GLY A 272 -8.82 -1.00 21.61
C GLY A 272 -8.08 0.00 22.50
N LEU A 273 -6.73 -0.01 22.51
CA LEU A 273 -5.93 0.97 23.25
C LEU A 273 -6.12 2.40 22.72
N PHE A 274 -6.07 2.61 21.40
CA PHE A 274 -6.21 3.94 20.82
C PHE A 274 -7.63 4.52 20.97
N LEU A 275 -8.66 3.69 20.75
CA LEU A 275 -10.05 4.10 20.96
C LEU A 275 -10.34 4.39 22.45
N GLY A 276 -9.83 3.55 23.35
CA GLY A 276 -9.94 3.78 24.79
C GLY A 276 -9.24 5.05 25.26
N ALA A 277 -8.02 5.32 24.76
CA ALA A 277 -7.27 6.54 25.08
C ALA A 277 -7.97 7.81 24.57
N GLY A 278 -8.53 7.77 23.35
CA GLY A 278 -9.29 8.88 22.78
C GLY A 278 -10.55 9.19 23.59
N GLN A 279 -11.31 8.17 23.99
CA GLN A 279 -12.52 8.35 24.79
C GLN A 279 -12.22 8.80 26.23
N ALA A 280 -11.16 8.27 26.85
CA ALA A 280 -10.74 8.69 28.19
C ALA A 280 -10.29 10.17 28.21
N LEU A 281 -9.56 10.62 27.18
CA LEU A 281 -9.15 12.01 27.05
C LEU A 281 -10.36 12.95 26.83
N ALA A 282 -11.29 12.55 25.95
CA ALA A 282 -12.52 13.32 25.72
C ALA A 282 -13.40 13.40 26.98
N GLY A 283 -13.52 12.30 27.73
CA GLY A 283 -14.22 12.25 29.01
C GLY A 283 -13.55 13.14 30.07
N ALA A 284 -12.23 13.08 30.19
CA ALA A 284 -11.48 13.91 31.14
C ALA A 284 -11.60 15.42 30.83
N LEU A 285 -11.55 15.79 29.55
CA LEU A 285 -11.75 17.18 29.11
C LEU A 285 -13.19 17.65 29.35
N ALA A 286 -14.19 16.79 29.15
CA ALA A 286 -15.60 17.11 29.42
C ALA A 286 -15.87 17.29 30.93
N VAL A 287 -15.26 16.46 31.79
CA VAL A 287 -15.34 16.62 33.26
C VAL A 287 -14.65 17.91 33.71
N ALA A 288 -13.52 18.28 33.09
CA ALA A 288 -12.79 19.51 33.44
C ALA A 288 -13.51 20.80 33.00
N ALA A 289 -14.30 20.73 31.93
CA ALA A 289 -14.93 21.90 31.32
C ALA A 289 -16.34 22.22 31.87
N VAL A 290 -17.03 21.28 32.53
CA VAL A 290 -18.46 21.45 32.86
C VAL A 290 -18.83 20.96 34.27
N PHE A 291 -19.26 21.90 35.11
CA PHE A 291 -20.06 21.64 36.33
C PHE A 291 -21.39 22.41 36.23
N PRO A 292 -22.54 21.95 36.81
CA PRO A 292 -22.83 20.65 37.43
C PRO A 292 -23.82 19.77 36.61
N LEU A 293 -24.35 20.22 35.47
CA LEU A 293 -25.46 19.52 34.78
C LEU A 293 -25.01 18.39 33.82
N GLY A 294 -23.71 18.21 33.61
CA GLY A 294 -23.14 17.24 32.66
C GLY A 294 -22.33 16.09 33.29
N THR A 295 -22.36 15.96 34.62
CA THR A 295 -21.47 15.04 35.36
C THR A 295 -21.75 13.57 35.06
N THR A 296 -23.02 13.17 34.93
CA THR A 296 -23.40 11.77 34.70
C THR A 296 -22.90 11.24 33.35
N LEU A 297 -23.05 12.02 32.28
CA LEU A 297 -22.60 11.62 30.95
C LEU A 297 -21.06 11.58 30.86
N SER A 298 -20.41 12.54 31.50
CA SER A 298 -18.94 12.64 31.50
C SER A 298 -18.29 11.51 32.30
N ILE A 299 -18.89 11.13 33.44
CA ILE A 299 -18.48 9.96 34.23
C ILE A 299 -18.71 8.66 33.44
N ALA A 300 -19.85 8.54 32.74
CA ALA A 300 -20.13 7.36 31.91
C ALA A 300 -19.08 7.21 30.78
N LEU A 301 -18.79 8.28 30.05
CA LEU A 301 -17.77 8.28 28.98
C LEU A 301 -16.38 7.95 29.50
N LEU A 302 -15.99 8.50 30.66
CA LEU A 302 -14.71 8.20 31.29
C LEU A 302 -14.63 6.72 31.72
N ALA A 303 -15.69 6.19 32.34
CA ALA A 303 -15.75 4.80 32.75
C ALA A 303 -15.67 3.84 31.56
N THR A 304 -16.40 4.13 30.47
CA THR A 304 -16.33 3.34 29.22
C THR A 304 -14.94 3.41 28.59
N GLY A 305 -14.31 4.58 28.55
CA GLY A 305 -12.94 4.75 28.05
C GLY A 305 -11.91 3.93 28.84
N ILE A 306 -12.00 3.94 30.17
CA ILE A 306 -11.14 3.12 31.05
C ILE A 306 -11.38 1.63 30.84
N ALA A 307 -12.64 1.19 30.73
CA ALA A 307 -12.98 -0.20 30.51
C ALA A 307 -12.42 -0.72 29.17
N LEU A 308 -12.48 0.09 28.10
CA LEU A 308 -11.91 -0.26 26.79
C LEU A 308 -10.37 -0.29 26.83
N LEU A 309 -9.73 0.64 27.55
CA LEU A 309 -8.28 0.64 27.79
C LEU A 309 -7.81 -0.63 28.51
N LEU A 310 -8.50 -1.02 29.60
CA LEU A 310 -8.18 -2.24 30.35
C LEU A 310 -8.44 -3.51 29.52
N SER A 311 -9.49 -3.52 28.70
CA SER A 311 -9.79 -4.64 27.79
C SER A 311 -8.74 -4.77 26.69
N GLY A 312 -8.31 -3.65 26.09
CA GLY A 312 -7.21 -3.64 25.12
C GLY A 312 -5.89 -4.11 25.71
N ALA A 313 -5.54 -3.64 26.92
CA ALA A 313 -4.33 -4.04 27.63
C ALA A 313 -4.34 -5.53 28.01
N THR A 314 -5.46 -6.05 28.50
CA THR A 314 -5.59 -7.47 28.85
C THR A 314 -5.52 -8.39 27.63
N LEU A 315 -6.05 -7.99 26.47
CA LEU A 315 -5.88 -8.73 25.22
C LEU A 315 -4.41 -8.78 24.75
N LEU A 316 -3.69 -7.66 24.90
CA LEU A 316 -2.26 -7.60 24.56
C LEU A 316 -1.39 -8.42 25.51
N ILE A 317 -1.69 -8.39 26.82
CA ILE A 317 -0.98 -9.18 27.83
C ILE A 317 -1.34 -10.67 27.71
N GLY A 318 -2.61 -11.02 27.50
CA GLY A 318 -3.06 -12.40 27.32
C GLY A 318 -2.46 -13.07 26.09
N GLY A 319 -2.26 -12.33 24.99
CA GLY A 319 -1.52 -12.80 23.82
C GLY A 319 -0.06 -13.18 24.14
N CYS A 320 0.56 -12.56 25.13
CA CYS A 320 1.92 -12.88 25.59
C CYS A 320 1.98 -14.11 26.52
N TYR A 321 0.90 -14.47 27.21
CA TYR A 321 0.85 -15.67 28.06
C TYR A 321 0.48 -16.94 27.28
N ALA A 322 -0.46 -16.85 26.32
CA ALA A 322 -0.85 -17.97 25.46
C ALA A 322 0.31 -18.49 24.60
N THR A 323 1.29 -17.64 24.29
CA THR A 323 2.52 -17.99 23.56
C THR A 323 3.53 -18.78 24.39
N ASN A 324 3.48 -18.69 25.74
CA ASN A 324 4.35 -19.46 26.63
C ASN A 324 3.81 -20.86 26.94
N GLU A 325 2.48 -21.02 27.02
CA GLU A 325 1.85 -22.30 27.35
C GLU A 325 1.94 -23.30 26.18
N GLN A 326 1.75 -22.83 24.94
CA GLN A 326 1.96 -23.65 23.73
C GLN A 326 3.42 -24.05 23.52
N LEU A 327 4.38 -23.25 23.99
CA LEU A 327 5.80 -23.61 23.95
C LEU A 327 6.15 -24.74 24.95
N SER A 328 5.37 -24.89 26.02
CA SER A 328 5.56 -25.92 27.05
C SER A 328 4.99 -27.28 26.64
N GLU A 329 3.82 -27.32 25.99
CA GLU A 329 3.22 -28.57 25.51
C GLU A 329 3.99 -29.18 24.33
N GLN A 330 4.57 -28.36 23.45
CA GLN A 330 5.35 -28.86 22.31
C GLN A 330 6.71 -29.47 22.71
N LYS A 331 7.24 -29.12 23.89
CA LYS A 331 8.45 -29.77 24.43
C LYS A 331 8.18 -31.17 24.98
N THR A 332 6.97 -31.43 25.46
CA THR A 332 6.60 -32.72 26.07
C THR A 332 6.38 -33.82 25.03
N ILE A 333 5.96 -33.47 23.81
CA ILE A 333 5.68 -34.45 22.73
C ILE A 333 6.98 -34.89 22.00
N LYS A 334 8.10 -34.21 22.19
CA LYS A 334 9.39 -34.55 21.54
C LYS A 334 10.25 -35.56 22.31
N TYR A 335 9.78 -36.09 23.44
CA TYR A 335 10.49 -37.09 24.25
C TYR A 335 9.61 -38.29 24.65
N ALA A 336 8.74 -38.74 23.73
CA ALA A 336 8.05 -40.03 23.84
C ALA A 336 8.29 -40.85 22.57
#